data_AF-A0A9D4SXE8-F1
#
_entry.id   AF-A0A9D4SXE8-F1
#
_cell.length_a   1.000
_cell.length_b   1.000
_cell.length_c   1.000
_cell.angle_alpha   90.00
_cell.angle_beta   90.00
_cell.angle_gamma   90.00
#
_symmetry.space_group_name_H-M   'P 1'
#
loop_
_entity.id
_entity.type
_entity.pdbx_description
1 polymer ?
#
loop_
_entity_poly.entity_id
_entity_poly.type
_entity_poly.pdbx_seq_one_letter_code
_entity_poly.pdbx_strand_id
1 'polypeptide(L)'
;MLPEPGVATKEGELVREGDAYNTVLRGHIGSHTFVISAEVKAVDPSIQCEAGSTGSYVEFKTNRVFSTEGQRSKFTKHKLLNWWAQSRLAGVPKGLCGFRDDNGIVMRVQEFDVNRMPDKAKGLWSEDVCMRFLNNVLAFIKQHVQGDDGRPVYLLKYEPSNREITCKRLADPGKLYSLPYWFLAGIED
;
A
#
# COMPACT_ATOMS: atom_id res chain seq x y z
N MET A 1 -10.78 -23.92 1.99
CA MET A 1 -12.09 -23.26 2.21
C MET A 1 -11.81 -22.05 3.06
N LEU A 2 -12.12 -20.84 2.57
CA LEU A 2 -11.93 -19.61 3.35
C LEU A 2 -12.93 -19.63 4.54
N PRO A 3 -12.55 -19.14 5.72
CA PRO A 3 -13.46 -19.08 6.86
C PRO A 3 -14.68 -18.20 6.54
N GLU A 4 -15.87 -18.61 6.99
CA GLU A 4 -17.10 -17.85 6.77
C GLU A 4 -17.14 -16.57 7.64
N PRO A 5 -17.78 -15.49 7.17
CA PRO A 5 -17.99 -14.29 7.97
C PRO A 5 -18.67 -14.60 9.30
N GLY A 6 -18.18 -13.99 10.39
CA GLY A 6 -18.76 -14.15 11.73
C GLY A 6 -18.28 -15.38 12.52
N VAL A 7 -17.41 -16.22 11.94
CA VAL A 7 -16.77 -17.32 12.66
C VAL A 7 -15.68 -16.78 13.59
N ALA A 8 -15.62 -17.31 14.82
CA ALA A 8 -14.58 -16.96 15.78
C ALA A 8 -13.19 -17.31 15.24
N THR A 9 -12.19 -16.47 15.54
CA THR A 9 -10.80 -16.74 15.17
C THR A 9 -10.31 -18.01 15.85
N LYS A 10 -9.60 -18.86 15.13
CA LYS A 10 -9.02 -20.08 15.68
C LYS A 10 -7.62 -19.80 16.19
N GLU A 11 -7.44 -19.93 17.50
CA GLU A 11 -6.11 -19.85 18.13
C GLU A 11 -5.37 -21.19 17.96
N GLY A 12 -4.04 -21.14 17.84
CA GLY A 12 -3.20 -22.33 17.73
C GLY A 12 -3.11 -22.98 16.34
N GLU A 13 -3.78 -22.43 15.32
CA GLU A 13 -3.57 -22.85 13.93
C GLU A 13 -2.22 -22.31 13.38
N LEU A 14 -1.59 -23.10 12.50
CA LEU A 14 -0.36 -22.70 11.82
C LEU A 14 -0.63 -21.53 10.87
N VAL A 15 0.13 -20.44 11.03
CA VAL A 15 0.11 -19.31 10.10
C VAL A 15 0.77 -19.72 8.79
N ARG A 16 0.04 -19.60 7.68
CA ARG A 16 0.56 -19.82 6.32
C ARG A 16 0.82 -18.48 5.65
N GLU A 17 2.09 -18.14 5.46
CA GLU A 17 2.48 -16.86 4.86
C GLU A 17 2.24 -16.78 3.35
N GLY A 18 1.98 -17.92 2.69
CA GLY A 18 1.75 -17.98 1.23
C GLY A 18 0.31 -17.70 0.79
N ASP A 19 -0.65 -17.72 1.71
CA ASP A 19 -2.06 -17.48 1.38
C ASP A 19 -2.32 -15.97 1.35
N ALA A 20 -2.74 -15.46 0.19
CA ALA A 20 -3.03 -14.04 0.00
C ALA A 20 -4.32 -13.85 -0.81
N TYR A 21 -5.15 -12.89 -0.40
CA TYR A 21 -6.24 -12.38 -1.20
C TYR A 21 -5.85 -11.01 -1.76
N ASN A 22 -5.88 -10.85 -3.07
CA ASN A 22 -5.54 -9.59 -3.73
C ASN A 22 -6.77 -9.02 -4.44
N THR A 23 -6.95 -7.71 -4.32
CA THR A 23 -7.89 -6.94 -5.14
C THR A 23 -7.13 -6.22 -6.26
N VAL A 24 -7.76 -6.11 -7.43
CA VAL A 24 -7.25 -5.32 -8.56
C VAL A 24 -8.08 -4.05 -8.66
N LEU A 25 -7.40 -2.91 -8.59
CA LEU A 25 -8.02 -1.60 -8.50
C LEU A 25 -7.60 -0.74 -9.69
N ARG A 26 -8.57 -0.07 -10.28
CA ARG A 26 -8.32 1.05 -11.21
C ARG A 26 -8.48 2.35 -10.44
N GLY A 27 -7.46 3.20 -10.50
CA GLY A 27 -7.46 4.50 -9.84
C GLY A 27 -7.00 5.62 -10.76
N HIS A 28 -7.13 6.86 -10.27
CA HIS A 28 -6.63 8.05 -10.95
C HIS A 28 -5.95 9.00 -9.97
N ILE A 29 -4.83 9.60 -10.40
CA ILE A 29 -4.15 10.71 -9.71
C ILE A 29 -3.89 11.77 -10.77
N GLY A 30 -4.47 12.95 -10.60
CA GLY A 30 -4.46 13.97 -11.65
C GLY A 30 -5.02 13.42 -12.96
N SER A 31 -4.25 13.53 -14.05
CA SER A 31 -4.60 12.96 -15.37
C SER A 31 -4.08 11.52 -15.57
N HIS A 32 -3.44 10.92 -14.57
CA HIS A 32 -2.84 9.60 -14.68
C HIS A 32 -3.81 8.53 -14.19
N THR A 33 -4.26 7.66 -15.10
CA THR A 33 -4.91 6.39 -14.73
C THR A 33 -3.85 5.34 -14.41
N PHE A 34 -4.10 4.53 -13.39
CA PHE A 34 -3.28 3.38 -13.03
C PHE A 34 -4.16 2.17 -12.68
N VAL A 35 -3.56 0.99 -12.81
CA VAL A 35 -4.09 -0.27 -12.28
C VAL A 35 -3.08 -0.81 -11.30
N ILE A 36 -3.52 -1.17 -10.09
CA ILE A 36 -2.68 -1.75 -9.05
C ILE A 36 -3.35 -2.99 -8.47
N SER A 37 -2.53 -3.92 -7.98
CA SER A 37 -2.97 -5.00 -7.11
C SER A 37 -2.64 -4.65 -5.67
N ALA A 38 -3.57 -4.90 -4.75
CA ALA A 38 -3.35 -4.71 -3.31
C ALA A 38 -3.83 -5.94 -2.54
N GLU A 39 -3.03 -6.41 -1.60
CA GLU A 39 -3.42 -7.48 -0.69
C GLU A 39 -4.46 -6.96 0.31
N VAL A 40 -5.55 -7.71 0.52
CA VAL A 40 -6.61 -7.39 1.48
C VAL A 40 -6.49 -8.32 2.68
N LYS A 41 -6.50 -7.77 3.89
CA LYS A 41 -6.33 -8.55 5.13
C LYS A 41 -7.65 -9.09 5.66
N ALA A 42 -8.72 -8.31 5.59
CA ALA A 42 -10.05 -8.73 6.03
C ALA A 42 -11.17 -7.89 5.39
N VAL A 43 -12.39 -8.39 5.53
CA VAL A 43 -13.64 -7.68 5.23
C VAL A 43 -14.44 -7.56 6.52
N ASP A 44 -14.98 -6.38 6.79
CA ASP A 44 -15.94 -6.15 7.86
C ASP A 44 -17.36 -6.45 7.35
N PRO A 45 -17.96 -7.59 7.74
CA PRO A 45 -19.27 -8.00 7.21
C PRO A 45 -20.42 -7.12 7.71
N SER A 46 -20.19 -6.27 8.72
CA SER A 46 -21.20 -5.32 9.21
C SER A 46 -21.34 -4.09 8.30
N ILE A 47 -20.36 -3.86 7.40
CA ILE A 47 -20.37 -2.74 6.45
C ILE A 47 -20.94 -3.20 5.12
N GLN A 48 -22.12 -2.69 4.78
CA GLN A 48 -22.70 -2.87 3.45
C GLN A 48 -22.05 -1.92 2.45
N CYS A 49 -21.56 -2.46 1.34
CA CYS A 49 -21.01 -1.70 0.22
C CYS A 49 -21.42 -2.34 -1.10
N GLU A 50 -21.36 -1.56 -2.19
CA GLU A 50 -21.63 -2.05 -3.53
C GLU A 50 -20.64 -3.15 -3.92
N ALA A 51 -21.07 -4.06 -4.81
CA ALA A 51 -20.20 -5.10 -5.35
C ALA A 51 -18.97 -4.48 -6.03
N GLY A 52 -17.78 -4.98 -5.69
CA GLY A 52 -16.51 -4.43 -6.19
C GLY A 52 -15.98 -3.22 -5.43
N SER A 53 -16.72 -2.71 -4.43
CA SER A 53 -16.22 -1.65 -3.55
C SER A 53 -15.20 -2.18 -2.54
N THR A 54 -14.20 -1.35 -2.21
CA THR A 54 -13.24 -1.59 -1.13
C THR A 54 -13.72 -1.06 0.23
N GLY A 55 -14.93 -0.50 0.30
CA GLY A 55 -15.44 0.22 1.47
C GLY A 55 -15.57 -0.62 2.74
N SER A 56 -15.70 -1.94 2.61
CA SER A 56 -15.76 -2.89 3.74
C SER A 56 -14.40 -3.49 4.09
N TYR A 57 -13.33 -3.17 3.36
CA TYR A 57 -12.02 -3.74 3.62
C TYR A 57 -11.39 -3.16 4.88
N VAL A 58 -10.59 -3.98 5.55
CA VAL A 58 -9.89 -3.62 6.79
C VAL A 58 -8.42 -4.03 6.70
N GLU A 59 -7.54 -3.10 7.05
CA GLU A 59 -6.09 -3.34 7.16
C GLU A 59 -5.70 -3.60 8.62
N PHE A 60 -4.84 -4.58 8.87
CA PHE A 60 -4.32 -4.88 10.20
C PHE A 60 -2.86 -4.49 10.35
N LYS A 61 -2.53 -3.81 11.44
CA LYS A 61 -1.16 -3.51 11.85
C LYS A 61 -0.94 -3.92 13.30
N THR A 62 0.32 -4.12 13.66
CA THR A 62 0.74 -4.21 15.05
C THR A 62 1.79 -3.15 15.36
N ASN A 63 1.81 -2.67 16.60
CA ASN A 63 2.83 -1.75 17.07
C ASN A 63 3.14 -2.04 18.54
N ARG A 64 4.36 -1.76 19.00
CA ARG A 64 4.64 -1.79 20.45
C ARG A 64 3.77 -0.74 21.16
N VAL A 65 3.32 -1.01 22.38
CA VAL A 65 2.74 0.01 23.26
C VAL A 65 3.69 1.21 23.40
N PHE A 66 3.14 2.42 23.50
CA PHE A 66 3.93 3.62 23.70
C PHE A 66 4.22 3.81 25.19
N SER A 67 5.49 3.81 25.56
CA SER A 67 5.98 4.16 26.90
C SER A 67 6.40 5.63 26.99
N THR A 68 6.66 6.28 25.86
CA THR A 68 7.11 7.69 25.82
C THR A 68 6.49 8.47 24.66
N GLU A 69 6.43 9.79 24.81
CA GLU A 69 5.96 10.68 23.74
C GLU A 69 6.86 10.63 22.50
N GLY A 70 8.17 10.41 22.68
CA GLY A 70 9.10 10.21 21.57
C GLY A 70 8.75 8.98 20.71
N GLN A 71 8.27 7.89 21.32
CA GLN A 71 7.82 6.71 20.56
C GLN A 71 6.53 6.99 19.79
N ARG A 72 5.59 7.73 20.40
CA ARG A 72 4.36 8.18 19.73
C ARG A 72 4.69 9.07 18.53
N SER A 73 5.57 10.05 18.71
CA SER A 73 6.02 10.95 17.64
C SER A 73 6.68 10.17 16.49
N LYS A 74 7.56 9.20 16.76
CA LYS A 74 8.15 8.33 15.73
C LYS A 74 7.11 7.50 14.98
N PHE A 75 6.12 6.95 15.70
CA PHE A 75 5.02 6.23 15.07
C PHE A 75 4.23 7.14 14.12
N THR A 76 3.79 8.31 14.60
CA THR A 76 3.01 9.25 13.80
C THR A 76 3.80 9.76 12.60
N LYS A 77 5.09 10.09 12.78
CA LYS A 77 5.94 10.63 11.72
C LYS A 77 6.25 9.63 10.60
N HIS A 78 6.45 8.35 10.95
CA HIS A 78 6.97 7.36 10.01
C HIS A 78 6.00 6.22 9.72
N LYS A 79 5.52 5.53 10.76
CA LYS A 79 4.67 4.34 10.58
C LYS A 79 3.28 4.70 10.08
N LEU A 80 2.69 5.76 10.65
CA LEU A 80 1.36 6.20 10.26
C LEU A 80 1.35 6.73 8.82
N LEU A 81 2.41 7.41 8.37
CA LEU A 81 2.56 7.85 6.98
C LEU A 81 2.55 6.67 6.01
N ASN A 82 3.38 5.65 6.26
CA ASN A 82 3.44 4.48 5.39
C ASN A 82 2.11 3.71 5.36
N TRP A 83 1.46 3.59 6.52
CA TRP A 83 0.17 2.92 6.61
C TRP A 83 -0.93 3.69 5.89
N TRP A 84 -0.99 5.01 6.08
CA TRP A 84 -1.91 5.88 5.35
C TRP A 84 -1.68 5.74 3.84
N ALA A 85 -0.45 5.86 3.35
CA ALA A 85 -0.14 5.80 1.93
C ALA A 85 -0.57 4.46 1.29
N GLN A 86 -0.29 3.34 1.96
CA GLN A 86 -0.72 2.01 1.51
C GLN A 86 -2.24 1.91 1.43
N SER A 87 -2.94 2.24 2.51
CA SER A 87 -4.39 2.07 2.61
C SER A 87 -5.13 3.04 1.68
N ARG A 88 -4.62 4.27 1.54
CA ARG A 88 -5.17 5.30 0.66
C ARG A 88 -5.13 4.86 -0.81
N LEU A 89 -4.01 4.30 -1.26
CA LEU A 89 -3.88 3.79 -2.64
C LEU A 89 -4.74 2.54 -2.86
N ALA A 90 -4.86 1.67 -1.86
CA ALA A 90 -5.70 0.48 -1.91
C ALA A 90 -7.20 0.75 -1.68
N GLY A 91 -7.60 2.02 -1.45
CA GLY A 91 -8.99 2.38 -1.18
C GLY A 91 -9.56 1.79 0.12
N VAL A 92 -8.72 1.36 1.05
CA VAL A 92 -9.14 0.75 2.32
C VAL A 92 -9.41 1.85 3.35
N PRO A 93 -10.65 1.98 3.88
CA PRO A 93 -11.00 3.09 4.76
C PRO A 93 -10.68 2.83 6.24
N LYS A 94 -10.62 1.55 6.66
CA LYS A 94 -10.49 1.17 8.07
C LYS A 94 -9.18 0.45 8.35
N GLY A 95 -8.51 0.85 9.42
CA GLY A 95 -7.32 0.20 9.95
C GLY A 95 -7.49 -0.22 11.41
N LEU A 96 -7.06 -1.43 11.78
CA LEU A 96 -6.95 -1.85 13.18
C LEU A 96 -5.48 -2.03 13.56
N CYS A 97 -5.05 -1.38 14.64
CA CYS A 97 -3.71 -1.53 15.18
C CYS A 97 -3.75 -2.24 16.53
N GLY A 98 -3.18 -3.45 16.60
CA GLY A 98 -2.91 -4.15 17.84
C GLY A 98 -1.64 -3.59 18.51
N PHE A 99 -1.80 -2.99 19.68
CA PHE A 99 -0.68 -2.52 20.49
C PHE A 99 -0.21 -3.60 21.45
N ARG A 100 0.96 -4.16 21.16
CA ARG A 100 1.55 -5.27 21.92
C ARG A 100 2.60 -4.84 22.92
N ASP A 101 2.75 -5.61 23.98
CA ASP A 101 3.87 -5.49 24.92
C ASP A 101 5.16 -6.13 24.35
N ASP A 102 6.19 -6.20 25.21
CA ASP A 102 7.49 -6.78 24.86
C ASP A 102 7.49 -8.32 24.87
N ASN A 103 6.48 -8.95 25.48
CA ASN A 103 6.25 -10.39 25.40
C ASN A 103 5.51 -10.80 24.12
N GLY A 104 5.12 -9.83 23.28
CA GLY A 104 4.41 -10.07 22.04
C GLY A 104 2.89 -10.12 22.18
N ILE A 105 2.35 -9.88 23.37
CA ILE A 105 0.92 -9.97 23.66
C ILE A 105 0.23 -8.66 23.30
N VAL A 106 -0.82 -8.71 22.48
CA VAL A 106 -1.63 -7.53 22.12
C VAL A 106 -2.45 -7.11 23.33
N MET A 107 -2.11 -5.97 23.91
CA MET A 107 -2.73 -5.44 25.14
C MET A 107 -3.97 -4.59 24.84
N ARG A 108 -4.04 -3.98 23.66
CA ARG A 108 -5.19 -3.21 23.19
C ARG A 108 -5.24 -3.15 21.68
N VAL A 109 -6.43 -3.03 21.12
CA VAL A 109 -6.65 -2.74 19.69
C VAL A 109 -7.20 -1.32 19.57
N GLN A 110 -6.74 -0.59 18.56
CA GLN A 110 -7.25 0.74 18.25
C GLN A 110 -7.63 0.81 16.78
N GLU A 111 -8.82 1.33 16.51
CA GLU A 111 -9.26 1.65 15.16
C GLU A 111 -8.68 2.99 14.68
N PHE A 112 -8.34 3.02 13.40
CA PHE A 112 -7.89 4.19 12.67
C PHE A 112 -8.74 4.33 11.40
N ASP A 113 -9.46 5.44 11.29
CA ASP A 113 -10.01 5.92 10.02
C ASP A 113 -8.86 6.45 9.17
N VAL A 114 -8.65 5.83 8.01
CA VAL A 114 -7.56 6.16 7.07
C VAL A 114 -7.65 7.61 6.61
N ASN A 115 -8.87 8.12 6.36
CA ASN A 115 -9.08 9.50 5.92
C ASN A 115 -8.73 10.52 7.01
N ARG A 116 -8.75 10.11 8.29
CA ARG A 116 -8.40 10.95 9.45
C ARG A 116 -6.97 10.74 9.95
N MET A 117 -6.18 9.86 9.34
CA MET A 117 -4.78 9.69 9.70
C MET A 117 -3.94 10.97 9.49
N PRO A 118 -4.11 11.75 8.40
CA PRO A 118 -3.38 13.00 8.21
C PRO A 118 -3.63 14.02 9.33
N ASP A 119 -4.86 14.08 9.86
CA ASP A 119 -5.18 14.98 10.97
C ASP A 119 -4.38 14.67 12.23
N LYS A 120 -4.08 13.40 12.48
CA LYS A 120 -3.25 12.96 13.62
C LYS A 120 -1.77 13.28 13.43
N ALA A 121 -1.35 13.63 12.22
CA ALA A 121 0.04 13.89 11.85
C ALA A 121 0.30 15.35 11.42
N LYS A 122 -0.60 16.28 11.78
CA LYS A 122 -0.43 17.71 11.51
C LYS A 122 0.95 18.19 11.96
N GLY A 123 1.65 18.84 11.03
CA GLY A 123 3.02 19.35 11.24
C GLY A 123 4.15 18.31 11.06
N LEU A 124 3.84 17.03 10.82
CA LEU A 124 4.83 15.98 10.59
C LEU A 124 4.93 15.56 9.13
N TRP A 125 3.78 15.43 8.45
CA TRP A 125 3.67 15.19 7.02
C TRP A 125 2.31 15.69 6.51
N SER A 126 2.14 15.76 5.19
CA SER A 126 0.94 16.30 4.54
C SER A 126 0.50 15.39 3.40
N GLU A 127 -0.79 15.01 3.41
CA GLU A 127 -1.42 14.26 2.32
C GLU A 127 -1.22 14.97 0.97
N ASP A 128 -1.47 16.28 0.91
CA ASP A 128 -1.31 17.07 -0.32
C ASP A 128 0.11 17.03 -0.87
N VAL A 129 1.12 17.07 0.01
CA VAL A 129 2.52 16.96 -0.41
C VAL A 129 2.79 15.57 -0.99
N CYS A 130 2.32 14.51 -0.34
CA CYS A 130 2.47 13.14 -0.82
C CYS A 130 1.78 12.92 -2.17
N MET A 131 0.53 13.35 -2.32
CA MET A 131 -0.26 13.15 -3.54
C MET A 131 0.27 13.97 -4.71
N ARG A 132 0.70 15.22 -4.46
CA ARG A 132 1.34 16.06 -5.49
C ARG A 132 2.68 15.49 -5.94
N PHE A 133 3.48 15.00 -4.99
CA PHE A 133 4.74 14.32 -5.31
C PHE A 133 4.50 13.10 -6.19
N LEU A 134 3.55 12.23 -5.81
CA LEU A 134 3.19 11.06 -6.61
C LEU A 134 2.70 11.44 -8.01
N ASN A 135 1.84 12.46 -8.14
CA ASN A 135 1.41 12.98 -9.44
C ASN A 135 2.60 13.43 -10.31
N ASN A 136 3.54 14.17 -9.73
CA ASN A 136 4.73 14.64 -10.45
C ASN A 136 5.65 13.50 -10.86
N VAL A 137 5.79 12.46 -10.02
CA VAL A 137 6.56 11.25 -10.36
C VAL A 137 5.91 10.49 -11.51
N LEU A 138 4.58 10.35 -11.51
CA LEU A 138 3.86 9.71 -12.62
C LEU A 138 4.01 10.49 -13.93
N ALA A 139 3.95 11.83 -13.87
CA ALA A 139 4.22 12.69 -15.03
C ALA A 139 5.66 12.52 -15.52
N PHE A 140 6.64 12.50 -14.60
CA PHE A 140 8.05 12.28 -14.92
C PHE A 140 8.28 10.93 -15.60
N ILE A 141 7.66 9.85 -15.12
CA ILE A 141 7.73 8.52 -15.75
C ILE A 141 7.21 8.61 -17.19
N LYS A 142 6.00 9.13 -17.40
CA LYS A 142 5.38 9.21 -18.74
C LYS A 142 6.17 10.07 -19.72
N GLN A 143 6.90 11.09 -19.24
CA GLN A 143 7.74 11.93 -20.09
C GLN A 143 9.02 11.21 -20.53
N HIS A 144 9.62 10.38 -19.67
CA HIS A 144 10.96 9.81 -19.90
C HIS A 144 10.95 8.38 -20.45
N VAL A 145 9.91 7.60 -20.14
CA VAL A 145 9.75 6.23 -20.65
C VAL A 145 9.17 6.30 -22.06
N GLN A 146 9.92 5.80 -23.03
CA GLN A 146 9.58 5.82 -24.45
C GLN A 146 9.69 4.40 -25.02
N GLY A 147 8.92 4.12 -26.08
CA GLY A 147 8.79 2.80 -26.69
C GLY A 147 7.54 2.06 -26.20
N ASP A 148 6.90 1.32 -27.10
CA ASP A 148 5.56 0.73 -26.90
C ASP A 148 5.52 -0.77 -27.21
N ASP A 149 6.68 -1.41 -27.39
CA ASP A 149 6.82 -2.84 -27.72
C ASP A 149 7.07 -3.73 -26.48
N GLY A 150 6.96 -3.18 -25.27
CA GLY A 150 7.15 -3.91 -24.01
C GLY A 150 8.59 -4.39 -23.73
N ARG A 151 9.57 -3.97 -24.54
CA ARG A 151 10.98 -4.41 -24.41
C ARG A 151 11.87 -3.44 -23.63
N PRO A 152 11.78 -2.10 -23.80
CA PRO A 152 12.58 -1.16 -23.05
C PRO A 152 12.31 -1.26 -21.55
N VAL A 153 13.38 -1.38 -20.77
CA VAL A 153 13.32 -1.28 -19.31
C VAL A 153 13.97 0.01 -18.87
N TYR A 154 13.25 0.79 -18.07
CA TYR A 154 13.74 2.02 -17.47
C TYR A 154 13.84 1.84 -15.96
N LEU A 155 15.02 2.12 -15.40
CA LEU A 155 15.24 2.11 -13.96
C LEU A 155 14.99 3.50 -13.40
N LEU A 156 13.99 3.60 -12.52
CA LEU A 156 13.80 4.77 -11.68
C LEU A 156 14.55 4.59 -10.36
N LYS A 157 15.42 5.55 -10.02
CA LYS A 157 16.16 5.57 -8.75
C LYS A 157 15.92 6.89 -8.02
N TYR A 158 15.52 6.80 -6.76
CA TYR A 158 15.49 7.93 -5.83
C TYR A 158 16.78 7.95 -4.99
N GLU A 159 17.47 9.09 -4.94
CA GLU A 159 18.68 9.32 -4.14
C GLU A 159 18.36 10.33 -3.02
N PRO A 160 18.15 9.87 -1.76
CA PRO A 160 17.72 10.75 -0.66
C PRO A 160 18.71 11.88 -0.36
N SER A 161 20.01 11.63 -0.53
CA SER A 161 21.08 12.60 -0.26
C SER A 161 20.97 13.83 -1.16
N ASN A 162 20.64 13.61 -2.42
CA ASN A 162 20.49 14.66 -3.44
C ASN A 162 19.03 15.09 -3.63
N ARG A 163 18.08 14.36 -3.03
CA ARG A 163 16.63 14.51 -3.23
C ARG A 163 16.23 14.46 -4.71
N GLU A 164 16.90 13.58 -5.45
CA GLU A 164 16.79 13.49 -6.90
C GLU A 164 16.15 12.16 -7.30
N ILE A 165 15.29 12.21 -8.33
CA ILE A 165 14.79 11.03 -9.01
C ILE A 165 15.43 11.00 -10.40
N THR A 166 16.09 9.89 -10.71
CA THR A 166 16.68 9.65 -12.03
C THR A 166 15.90 8.55 -12.74
N CYS A 167 15.78 8.67 -14.07
CA CYS A 167 15.21 7.64 -14.94
C CYS A 167 16.23 7.31 -16.02
N LYS A 168 16.67 6.05 -16.09
CA LYS A 168 17.68 5.61 -17.06
C LYS A 168 17.19 4.38 -17.81
N ARG A 169 17.23 4.43 -19.14
CA ARG A 169 17.03 3.24 -19.98
C ARG A 169 18.19 2.28 -19.77
N LEU A 170 17.87 1.01 -19.54
CA LEU A 170 18.87 -0.05 -19.41
C LEU A 170 19.18 -0.65 -20.79
N ALA A 171 20.47 -0.79 -21.11
CA ALA A 171 20.91 -1.44 -22.34
C ALA A 171 20.78 -2.97 -22.24
N ASP A 172 21.10 -3.53 -21.07
CA ASP A 172 20.89 -4.94 -20.73
C ASP A 172 20.18 -5.02 -19.37
N PRO A 173 18.85 -5.23 -19.35
CA PRO A 173 18.09 -5.29 -18.11
C PRO A 173 18.28 -6.60 -17.34
N GLY A 174 18.74 -7.68 -17.98
CA GLY A 174 18.85 -9.00 -17.37
C GLY A 174 17.62 -9.39 -16.53
N LYS A 175 17.82 -9.59 -15.22
CA LYS A 175 16.77 -9.97 -14.27
C LYS A 175 15.73 -8.87 -13.98
N LEU A 176 15.96 -7.64 -14.43
CA LEU A 176 15.01 -6.53 -14.28
C LEU A 176 13.94 -6.51 -15.38
N TYR A 177 14.05 -7.40 -16.36
CA TYR A 177 12.97 -7.62 -17.31
C TYR A 177 11.78 -8.27 -16.60
N SER A 178 10.64 -7.58 -16.58
CA SER A 178 9.49 -7.93 -15.73
C SER A 178 8.29 -8.49 -16.48
N LEU A 179 8.20 -8.26 -17.79
CA LEU A 179 7.08 -8.76 -18.61
C LEU A 179 7.43 -10.13 -19.19
N PRO A 180 6.78 -11.23 -18.77
CA PRO A 180 7.08 -12.54 -19.30
C PRO A 180 6.57 -12.68 -20.74
N TYR A 181 7.19 -13.57 -21.53
CA TYR A 181 6.84 -13.75 -22.94
C TYR A 181 5.36 -14.07 -23.17
N TRP A 182 4.74 -14.87 -22.29
CA TRP A 182 3.34 -15.28 -22.42
C TRP A 182 2.37 -14.10 -22.25
N PHE A 183 2.77 -13.08 -21.49
CA PHE A 183 1.96 -11.88 -21.32
C PHE A 183 2.00 -11.01 -22.57
N LEU A 184 3.19 -10.85 -23.17
CA LEU A 184 3.35 -10.09 -24.41
C LEU A 184 2.65 -10.75 -25.59
N ALA A 185 2.79 -12.08 -25.72
CA ALA A 185 2.11 -12.83 -26.77
C ALA A 185 0.57 -12.65 -26.70
N GLY A 186 0.00 -12.61 -25.50
CA GLY A 186 -1.44 -12.43 -25.32
C GLY A 186 -1.96 -10.99 -25.49
N ILE A 187 -1.10 -10.00 -25.73
CA ILE A 187 -1.48 -8.62 -26.06
C ILE A 187 -1.49 -8.39 -27.58
N GLU A 188 -0.74 -9.21 -28.33
CA GLU A 188 -0.63 -9.10 -29.79
C GLU A 188 -1.78 -9.80 -30.54
N ASP A 189 -2.57 -10.64 -29.84
CA ASP A 189 -3.80 -11.30 -30.32
C ASP A 189 -5.06 -10.44 -30.08
#